data_AF-A0A960XK98-F1
#
_entry.id   AF-A0A960XK98-F1
#
_cell.length_a   1.000
_cell.length_b   1.000
_cell.length_c   1.000
_cell.angle_alpha   90.00
_cell.angle_beta   90.00
_cell.angle_gamma   90.00
#
_symmetry.space_group_name_H-M   'P 1'
#
loop_
_entity.id
_entity.type
_entity.pdbx_description
1 polymer ?
#
loop_
_entity_poly.entity_id
_entity_poly.type
_entity_poly.pdbx_seq_one_letter_code
_entity_poly.pdbx_strand_id
1 'polypeptide(L)'
;FLLTKETPFPGLAAVPPCVGTALFILGTSSSANAALPLLAKPFIWRPIIFIGLISYSLYLWHWPLVAFSHYWALEDLTLMYRFGIVVVGIVLAVVSWRFVETPFRKRRLGASRHVMFAWAGVGLLFISCLGLVFVVGKGMPNRFPLVVYAFDQAKSEALHDNRITEPVDLEAARAGEVPRLGAPAPAPLRLLVWGDSHARSILPAVVRAAEENNAGILTAWHSSTPPVVDYVPHPKFAGFSLGDDCPAYARALIDLVADQGIGDVLLAARWSGFFEADRELSLSGSPPQIGVAEALIRTTEILESLGVNVWILRE
;
A
#
# COMPACT_ATOMS: atom_id res chain seq x y z
N PHE A 1 -18.30 25.65 -6.35
CA PHE A 1 -18.59 24.27 -6.79
C PHE A 1 -19.46 23.61 -5.73
N LEU A 2 -20.54 22.91 -6.11
CA LEU A 2 -21.50 22.28 -5.17
C LEU A 2 -21.02 20.91 -4.64
N LEU A 3 -19.96 20.34 -5.21
CA LEU A 3 -19.36 19.09 -4.78
C LEU A 3 -18.04 19.38 -4.06
N THR A 4 -17.84 18.76 -2.90
CA THR A 4 -16.63 18.84 -2.08
C THR A 4 -15.96 17.47 -1.98
N LYS A 5 -14.73 17.39 -1.46
CA LYS A 5 -14.03 16.13 -1.20
C LYS A 5 -14.77 15.21 -0.22
N GLU A 6 -15.62 15.79 0.63
CA GLU A 6 -16.42 15.06 1.61
C GLU A 6 -17.74 14.55 1.03
N THR A 7 -18.08 14.93 -0.21
CA THR A 7 -19.32 14.48 -0.83
C THR A 7 -19.21 12.99 -1.17
N PRO A 8 -20.07 12.12 -0.59
CA PRO A 8 -20.00 10.69 -0.85
C PRO A 8 -20.25 10.37 -2.33
N PHE A 9 -19.35 9.59 -2.93
CA PHE A 9 -19.48 9.13 -4.32
C PHE A 9 -19.02 7.67 -4.46
N PRO A 10 -19.77 6.82 -5.19
CA PRO A 10 -21.05 7.09 -5.84
C PRO A 10 -22.24 7.19 -4.85
N GLY A 11 -23.31 7.92 -5.21
CA GLY A 11 -24.47 8.15 -4.35
C GLY A 11 -25.52 9.10 -4.97
N LEU A 12 -26.39 9.71 -4.17
CA LEU A 12 -27.40 10.67 -4.65
C LEU A 12 -26.79 11.86 -5.39
N ALA A 13 -25.53 12.21 -5.08
CA ALA A 13 -24.76 13.23 -5.78
C ALA A 13 -24.54 12.92 -7.28
N ALA A 14 -24.69 11.67 -7.73
CA ALA A 14 -24.63 11.29 -9.13
C ALA A 14 -25.95 11.56 -9.89
N VAL A 15 -27.07 11.78 -9.19
CA VAL A 15 -28.38 12.00 -9.84
C VAL A 15 -28.40 13.27 -10.70
N PRO A 16 -27.94 14.45 -10.23
CA PRO A 16 -27.95 15.66 -11.04
C PRO A 16 -27.23 15.51 -12.40
N PRO A 17 -25.98 15.01 -12.50
CA PRO A 17 -25.32 14.84 -13.80
C PRO A 17 -26.00 13.76 -14.66
N CYS A 18 -26.53 12.68 -14.08
CA CYS A 18 -27.25 11.64 -14.81
C CYS A 18 -28.55 12.17 -15.44
N VAL A 19 -29.38 12.86 -14.65
CA VAL A 19 -30.63 13.48 -15.14
C VAL A 19 -30.33 14.56 -16.16
N GLY A 20 -29.34 15.41 -15.92
CA GLY A 20 -28.90 16.42 -16.90
C GLY A 20 -28.49 15.79 -18.23
N THR A 21 -27.73 14.70 -18.20
CA THR A 21 -27.34 13.95 -19.40
C THR A 21 -28.55 13.34 -20.11
N ALA A 22 -29.48 12.73 -19.37
CA ALA A 22 -30.71 12.17 -19.92
C ALA A 22 -31.58 13.24 -20.61
N LEU A 23 -31.79 14.38 -19.95
CA LEU A 23 -32.53 15.52 -20.50
C LEU A 23 -31.84 16.10 -21.74
N PHE A 24 -30.51 16.17 -21.74
CA PHE A 24 -29.73 16.61 -22.90
C PHE A 24 -29.92 15.67 -24.10
N ILE A 25 -29.85 14.35 -23.89
CA ILE A 25 -30.07 13.34 -24.94
C ILE A 25 -31.52 13.40 -25.44
N LEU A 26 -32.51 13.51 -24.55
CA LEU A 26 -33.92 13.64 -24.92
C LEU A 26 -34.19 14.92 -25.71
N GLY A 27 -33.61 16.05 -25.30
CA GLY A 27 -33.77 17.34 -25.98
C GLY A 27 -33.07 17.41 -27.34
N THR A 28 -32.06 16.57 -27.58
CA THR A 28 -31.27 16.57 -28.84
C THR A 28 -31.65 15.45 -29.81
N SER A 29 -32.38 14.42 -29.37
CA SER A 29 -32.76 13.27 -30.20
C SER A 29 -33.90 13.53 -31.19
N SER A 30 -34.74 14.55 -30.98
CA SER A 30 -35.91 14.86 -31.83
C SER A 30 -35.60 15.81 -33.00
N SER A 31 -34.37 16.31 -33.17
CA SER A 31 -34.02 17.36 -34.14
C SER A 31 -33.55 16.83 -35.52
N ALA A 32 -34.17 15.79 -36.07
CA ALA A 32 -33.84 15.33 -37.41
C ALA A 32 -34.20 16.36 -38.52
N ASN A 33 -35.17 17.26 -38.26
CA ASN A 33 -35.64 18.28 -39.21
C ASN A 33 -35.69 19.72 -38.64
N ALA A 34 -35.23 19.94 -37.40
CA ALA A 34 -35.11 21.27 -36.80
C ALA A 34 -33.63 21.59 -36.56
N ALA A 35 -33.22 22.83 -36.81
CA ALA A 35 -31.82 23.25 -36.63
C ALA A 35 -31.34 22.92 -35.22
N LEU A 36 -30.27 22.12 -35.12
CA LEU A 36 -29.76 21.69 -33.82
C LEU A 36 -29.45 22.89 -32.91
N PRO A 37 -29.78 22.79 -31.61
CA PRO A 37 -29.43 23.82 -30.63
C PRO A 37 -27.94 24.14 -30.71
N LEU A 38 -27.57 25.42 -30.66
CA LEU A 38 -26.16 25.88 -30.69
C LEU A 38 -25.31 25.17 -29.64
N LEU A 39 -25.89 24.87 -28.48
CA LEU A 39 -25.28 24.15 -27.36
C LEU A 39 -24.94 22.68 -27.67
N ALA A 40 -25.62 22.04 -28.61
CA ALA A 40 -25.38 20.64 -28.99
C ALA A 40 -24.26 20.48 -30.03
N LYS A 41 -23.92 21.55 -30.76
CA LYS A 41 -22.95 21.51 -31.87
C LYS A 41 -21.55 21.01 -31.46
N PRO A 42 -20.98 21.40 -30.30
CA PRO A 42 -19.68 20.89 -29.88
C PRO A 42 -19.71 19.38 -29.58
N PHE A 43 -20.78 18.88 -28.99
CA PHE A 43 -20.92 17.47 -28.59
C PHE A 43 -21.07 16.50 -29.77
N ILE A 44 -21.34 17.03 -30.97
CA ILE A 44 -21.47 16.25 -32.21
C ILE A 44 -20.15 16.27 -33.00
N TRP A 45 -19.14 16.99 -32.50
CA TRP A 45 -17.82 16.98 -33.10
C TRP A 45 -17.23 15.57 -33.06
N ARG A 46 -16.73 15.10 -34.22
CA ARG A 46 -16.30 13.70 -34.42
C ARG A 46 -15.29 13.22 -33.36
N PRO A 47 -14.28 14.01 -32.94
CA PRO A 47 -13.38 13.61 -31.87
C PRO A 47 -14.06 13.38 -30.51
N ILE A 48 -15.04 14.21 -30.14
CA ILE A 48 -15.79 14.06 -28.88
C ILE A 48 -16.63 12.78 -28.92
N ILE A 49 -17.32 12.54 -30.03
CA ILE A 49 -18.06 11.28 -30.24
C ILE A 49 -17.09 10.09 -30.18
N PHE A 50 -15.92 10.20 -30.79
CA PHE A 50 -14.93 9.13 -30.82
C PHE A 50 -14.43 8.77 -29.42
N ILE A 51 -14.16 9.76 -28.56
CA ILE A 51 -13.82 9.52 -27.14
C ILE A 51 -14.96 8.76 -26.45
N GLY A 52 -16.21 9.18 -26.68
CA GLY A 52 -17.38 8.46 -26.18
C GLY A 52 -17.46 7.02 -26.67
N LEU A 53 -17.16 6.78 -27.95
CA LEU A 53 -17.18 5.45 -28.56
C LEU A 53 -16.16 4.50 -27.94
N ILE A 54 -14.95 4.98 -27.62
CA ILE A 54 -13.89 4.16 -27.02
C ILE A 54 -13.92 4.14 -25.48
N SER A 55 -14.84 4.89 -24.86
CA SER A 55 -14.83 5.15 -23.40
C SER A 55 -14.83 3.90 -22.54
N TYR A 56 -15.60 2.87 -22.90
CA TYR A 56 -15.62 1.59 -22.19
C TYR A 56 -14.27 0.86 -22.29
N SER A 57 -13.73 0.75 -23.50
CA SER A 57 -12.41 0.16 -23.71
C SER A 57 -11.31 0.97 -23.00
N LEU A 58 -11.40 2.30 -22.98
CA LEU A 58 -10.46 3.16 -22.25
C LEU A 58 -10.56 2.94 -20.74
N TYR A 59 -11.78 2.80 -20.22
CA TYR A 59 -12.01 2.44 -18.82
C TYR A 59 -11.32 1.12 -18.45
N LEU A 60 -11.35 0.11 -19.33
CA LEU A 60 -10.67 -1.17 -19.09
C LEU A 60 -9.14 -1.06 -19.07
N TRP A 61 -8.54 -0.28 -19.99
CA TRP A 61 -7.09 -0.28 -20.18
C TRP A 61 -6.35 0.79 -19.37
N HIS A 62 -6.98 1.92 -19.04
CA HIS A 62 -6.28 3.00 -18.34
C HIS A 62 -5.80 2.57 -16.94
N TRP A 63 -6.64 1.85 -16.18
CA TRP A 63 -6.32 1.50 -14.80
C TRP A 63 -5.19 0.47 -14.67
N PRO A 64 -5.19 -0.66 -15.41
CA PRO A 64 -4.05 -1.58 -15.40
C PRO A 64 -2.73 -0.90 -15.77
N LEU A 65 -2.71 -0.05 -16.80
CA LEU A 65 -1.49 0.65 -17.21
C LEU A 65 -0.96 1.56 -16.10
N VAL A 66 -1.85 2.34 -15.47
CA VAL A 66 -1.47 3.21 -14.35
C VAL A 66 -0.97 2.38 -13.18
N ALA A 67 -1.71 1.36 -12.75
CA ALA A 67 -1.33 0.50 -11.64
C ALA A 67 0.03 -0.19 -11.87
N PHE A 68 0.23 -0.83 -13.02
CA PHE A 68 1.50 -1.50 -13.34
C PHE A 68 2.66 -0.52 -13.47
N SER A 69 2.42 0.69 -13.97
CA SER A 69 3.48 1.71 -14.03
C SER A 69 3.95 2.15 -12.64
N HIS A 70 3.05 2.23 -11.66
CA HIS A 70 3.39 2.52 -10.27
C HIS A 70 4.10 1.35 -9.58
N TYR A 71 3.77 0.10 -9.93
CA TYR A 71 4.49 -1.05 -9.39
C TYR A 71 5.90 -1.22 -9.96
N TRP A 72 6.12 -0.81 -11.21
CA TRP A 72 7.44 -0.89 -11.84
C TRP A 72 8.35 0.26 -11.41
N ALA A 73 7.81 1.47 -11.34
CA ALA A 73 8.60 2.65 -11.00
C ALA A 73 8.88 2.69 -9.49
N LEU A 74 10.16 2.64 -9.11
CA LEU A 74 10.61 2.86 -7.73
C LEU A 74 10.53 4.34 -7.30
N GLU A 75 10.35 5.24 -8.27
CA GLU A 75 10.26 6.69 -8.09
C GLU A 75 9.01 7.26 -8.76
N ASP A 76 8.69 8.53 -8.44
CA ASP A 76 7.59 9.24 -9.06
C ASP A 76 7.73 9.31 -10.59
N LEU A 77 6.66 8.92 -11.30
CA LEU A 77 6.61 8.97 -12.76
C LEU A 77 6.78 10.40 -13.25
N THR A 78 7.77 10.66 -14.11
CA THR A 78 7.93 11.97 -14.77
C THR A 78 6.73 12.30 -15.64
N LEU A 79 6.52 13.59 -15.92
CA LEU A 79 5.40 14.06 -16.75
C LEU A 79 5.39 13.39 -18.13
N MET A 80 6.56 13.13 -18.70
CA MET A 80 6.70 12.47 -20.00
C MET A 80 6.19 11.02 -19.96
N TYR A 81 6.51 10.27 -18.90
CA TYR A 81 6.01 8.89 -18.73
C TYR A 81 4.49 8.86 -18.53
N ARG A 82 3.95 9.79 -17.72
CA ARG A 82 2.49 9.92 -17.52
C ARG A 82 1.77 10.16 -18.85
N PHE A 83 2.31 11.06 -19.68
CA PHE A 83 1.76 11.30 -21.01
C PHE A 83 1.86 10.06 -21.92
N GLY A 84 2.99 9.35 -21.87
CA GLY A 84 3.17 8.08 -22.58
C GLY A 84 2.13 7.03 -22.20
N ILE A 85 1.83 6.86 -20.91
CA ILE A 85 0.81 5.93 -20.41
C ILE A 85 -0.57 6.27 -20.96
N VAL A 86 -0.93 7.56 -20.98
CA VAL A 86 -2.21 8.01 -21.55
C VAL A 86 -2.30 7.68 -23.04
N VAL A 87 -1.25 7.95 -23.80
CA VAL A 87 -1.20 7.65 -25.24
C VAL A 87 -1.34 6.15 -25.49
N VAL A 88 -0.59 5.32 -24.77
CA VAL A 88 -0.68 3.85 -24.86
C VAL A 88 -2.08 3.37 -24.48
N GLY A 89 -2.67 3.93 -23.41
CA GLY A 89 -4.04 3.62 -22.99
C GLY A 89 -5.07 3.93 -24.07
N ILE A 90 -4.96 5.07 -24.74
CA ILE A 90 -5.83 5.43 -25.86
C ILE A 90 -5.63 4.45 -27.03
N VAL A 91 -4.39 4.11 -27.41
CA VAL A 91 -4.12 3.16 -28.50
C VAL A 91 -4.74 1.80 -28.19
N LEU A 92 -4.52 1.25 -26.99
CA LEU A 92 -5.13 -0.01 -26.56
C LEU A 92 -6.66 0.07 -26.53
N ALA A 93 -7.22 1.20 -26.08
CA ALA A 93 -8.65 1.43 -26.10
C ALA A 93 -9.23 1.41 -27.52
N VAL A 94 -8.57 2.04 -28.49
CA VAL A 94 -8.99 2.05 -29.90
C VAL A 94 -8.93 0.64 -30.51
N VAL A 95 -7.85 -0.09 -30.25
CA VAL A 95 -7.68 -1.48 -30.71
C VAL A 95 -8.76 -2.37 -30.10
N SER A 96 -8.94 -2.33 -28.78
CA SER A 96 -9.95 -3.09 -28.06
C SER A 96 -11.37 -2.75 -28.53
N TRP A 97 -11.67 -1.46 -28.69
CA TRP A 97 -12.97 -1.01 -29.20
C TRP A 97 -13.24 -1.55 -30.61
N ARG A 98 -12.25 -1.53 -31.49
CA ARG A 98 -12.40 -1.90 -32.90
C ARG A 98 -12.48 -3.42 -33.12
N PHE A 99 -11.71 -4.20 -32.36
CA PHE A 99 -11.52 -5.64 -32.59
C PHE A 99 -12.20 -6.53 -31.56
N VAL A 100 -12.52 -6.02 -30.37
CA VAL A 100 -13.23 -6.78 -29.33
C VAL A 100 -14.63 -6.21 -29.17
N GLU A 101 -14.76 -4.97 -28.69
CA GLU A 101 -16.05 -4.38 -28.32
C GLU A 101 -17.03 -4.29 -29.50
N THR A 102 -16.58 -3.74 -30.64
CA THR A 102 -17.45 -3.53 -31.80
C THR A 102 -18.00 -4.84 -32.40
N PRO A 103 -17.19 -5.90 -32.58
CA PRO A 103 -17.71 -7.21 -33.02
C PRO A 103 -18.75 -7.84 -32.08
N PHE A 104 -18.59 -7.71 -30.76
CA PHE A 104 -19.59 -8.20 -29.80
C PHE A 104 -20.83 -7.31 -29.78
N ARG A 105 -20.66 -5.98 -29.77
CA ARG A 105 -21.77 -5.00 -29.77
C ARG A 105 -22.65 -5.11 -31.02
N LYS A 106 -22.03 -5.33 -32.19
CA LYS A 106 -22.73 -5.54 -33.46
C LYS A 106 -23.18 -7.01 -33.66
N ARG A 107 -23.09 -7.84 -32.61
CA ARG A 107 -23.48 -9.26 -32.61
C ARG A 107 -22.82 -10.11 -33.70
N ARG A 108 -21.64 -9.71 -34.20
CA ARG A 108 -20.88 -10.48 -35.21
C ARG A 108 -20.21 -11.73 -34.60
N LEU A 109 -19.71 -11.63 -33.37
CA LEU A 109 -19.07 -12.73 -32.64
C LEU A 109 -19.92 -13.29 -31.49
N GLY A 110 -21.14 -12.79 -31.32
CA GLY A 110 -22.08 -13.12 -30.24
C GLY A 110 -23.52 -13.09 -30.72
N ALA A 111 -23.77 -13.64 -31.92
CA ALA A 111 -25.06 -13.57 -32.61
C ALA A 111 -26.21 -14.22 -31.81
N SER A 112 -25.90 -15.20 -30.95
CA SER A 112 -26.86 -15.85 -30.06
C SER A 112 -26.40 -15.81 -28.61
N ARG A 113 -27.37 -15.81 -27.68
CA ARG A 113 -27.12 -15.90 -26.23
C ARG A 113 -26.25 -17.11 -25.86
N HIS A 114 -26.42 -18.23 -26.56
CA HIS A 114 -25.66 -19.46 -26.28
C HIS A 114 -24.17 -19.29 -26.64
N VAL A 115 -23.84 -18.58 -27.72
CA VAL A 115 -22.45 -18.29 -28.10
C VAL A 115 -21.80 -17.35 -27.08
N MET A 116 -22.54 -16.36 -26.56
CA MET A 116 -22.02 -15.48 -25.50
C MET A 116 -21.73 -16.25 -24.20
N PHE A 117 -22.65 -17.12 -23.77
CA PHE A 117 -22.42 -17.97 -22.60
C PHE A 117 -21.27 -18.98 -22.82
N ALA A 118 -21.10 -19.49 -24.04
CA ALA A 118 -19.96 -20.34 -24.37
C ALA A 118 -18.64 -19.59 -24.23
N TRP A 119 -18.53 -18.36 -24.76
CA TRP A 119 -17.35 -17.51 -24.57
C TRP A 119 -17.09 -17.16 -23.10
N ALA A 120 -18.14 -16.86 -22.33
CA ALA A 120 -18.01 -16.64 -20.90
C ALA A 120 -17.50 -17.91 -20.17
N GLY A 121 -18.00 -19.09 -20.55
CA GLY A 121 -17.53 -20.37 -20.03
C GLY A 121 -16.07 -20.67 -20.36
N VAL A 122 -15.65 -20.40 -21.61
CA VAL A 122 -14.24 -20.51 -22.02
C VAL A 122 -13.35 -19.55 -21.24
N GLY A 123 -13.79 -18.31 -21.05
CA GLY A 123 -13.07 -17.32 -20.26
C GLY A 123 -12.94 -17.73 -18.80
N LEU A 124 -14.02 -18.24 -18.20
CA LEU A 124 -14.01 -18.76 -16.82
C LEU A 124 -13.07 -19.95 -16.70
N LEU A 125 -13.16 -20.93 -17.61
CA LEU A 125 -12.27 -22.07 -17.63
C LEU A 125 -10.81 -21.66 -17.75
N PHE A 126 -10.50 -20.70 -18.64
CA PHE A 126 -9.15 -20.17 -18.80
C PHE A 126 -8.62 -19.55 -17.51
N ILE A 127 -9.41 -18.68 -16.85
CA ILE A 127 -9.04 -18.05 -15.58
C ILE A 127 -8.88 -19.11 -14.47
N SER A 128 -9.77 -20.09 -14.41
CA SER A 128 -9.69 -21.18 -13.44
C SER A 128 -8.46 -22.07 -13.66
N CYS A 129 -8.14 -22.42 -14.90
CA CYS A 129 -6.94 -23.18 -15.23
C CYS A 129 -5.68 -22.38 -14.88
N LEU A 130 -5.64 -21.09 -15.19
CA LEU A 130 -4.54 -20.21 -14.83
C LEU A 130 -4.38 -20.13 -13.30
N GLY A 131 -5.47 -19.94 -12.57
CA GLY A 131 -5.49 -19.96 -11.11
C GLY A 131 -5.01 -21.29 -10.53
N LEU A 132 -5.42 -22.42 -11.11
CA LEU A 132 -4.98 -23.75 -10.69
C LEU A 132 -3.47 -23.93 -10.90
N VAL A 133 -2.93 -23.48 -12.04
CA VAL A 133 -1.47 -23.49 -12.28
C VAL A 133 -0.74 -22.71 -11.20
N PHE A 134 -1.25 -21.54 -10.80
CA PHE A 134 -0.67 -20.75 -9.72
C PHE A 134 -0.78 -21.43 -8.35
N VAL A 135 -1.91 -22.05 -8.02
CA VAL A 135 -2.08 -22.74 -6.73
C VAL A 135 -1.17 -23.96 -6.63
N VAL A 136 -1.16 -24.81 -7.67
CA VAL A 136 -0.32 -26.02 -7.71
C VAL A 136 1.16 -25.65 -7.77
N GLY A 137 1.51 -24.59 -8.50
CA GLY A 137 2.87 -24.07 -8.58
C GLY A 137 3.36 -23.33 -7.33
N LYS A 138 2.53 -23.21 -6.27
CA LYS A 138 2.79 -22.36 -5.09
C LYS A 138 3.21 -20.93 -5.52
N GLY A 139 2.52 -20.39 -6.51
CA GLY A 139 2.87 -19.15 -7.20
C GLY A 139 3.88 -19.39 -8.33
N MET A 140 4.90 -18.54 -8.39
CA MET A 140 6.04 -18.70 -9.30
C MET A 140 7.34 -18.62 -8.47
N PRO A 141 7.80 -19.70 -7.82
CA PRO A 141 8.93 -19.65 -6.89
C PRO A 141 10.22 -19.16 -7.56
N ASN A 142 10.40 -19.44 -8.85
CA ASN A 142 11.54 -18.99 -9.64
C ASN A 142 11.53 -17.49 -9.97
N ARG A 143 10.48 -16.73 -9.58
CA ARG A 143 10.41 -15.28 -9.82
C ARG A 143 11.34 -14.48 -8.90
N PHE A 144 11.78 -15.09 -7.80
CA PHE A 144 12.67 -14.47 -6.84
C PHE A 144 13.93 -15.33 -6.62
N PRO A 145 15.06 -14.71 -6.24
CA PRO A 145 16.23 -15.45 -5.78
C PRO A 145 15.86 -16.38 -4.61
N LEU A 146 16.54 -17.53 -4.51
CA LEU A 146 16.28 -18.56 -3.49
C LEU A 146 16.26 -17.99 -2.06
N VAL A 147 17.09 -16.96 -1.80
CA VAL A 147 17.16 -16.29 -0.50
C VAL A 147 15.85 -15.61 -0.11
N VAL A 148 15.14 -14.98 -1.07
CA VAL A 148 13.85 -14.32 -0.82
C VAL A 148 12.77 -15.36 -0.52
N TYR A 149 12.82 -16.50 -1.21
CA TYR A 149 11.91 -17.61 -0.95
C TYR A 149 12.10 -18.19 0.45
N ALA A 150 13.36 -18.33 0.90
CA ALA A 150 13.67 -18.77 2.26
C ALA A 150 13.13 -17.80 3.31
N PHE A 151 13.17 -16.49 3.06
CA PHE A 151 12.58 -15.48 3.94
C PHE A 151 11.04 -15.54 3.97
N ASP A 152 10.39 -15.73 2.82
CA ASP A 152 8.92 -15.83 2.75
C ASP A 152 8.39 -17.07 3.48
N GLN A 153 9.06 -18.22 3.36
CA GLN A 153 8.73 -19.41 4.13
C GLN A 153 8.91 -19.19 5.64
N ALA A 154 10.05 -18.64 6.06
CA ALA A 154 10.31 -18.33 7.46
C ALA A 154 9.23 -17.39 8.03
N LYS A 155 8.78 -16.41 7.24
CA LYS A 155 7.68 -15.53 7.61
C LYS A 155 6.37 -16.29 7.78
N SER A 156 6.00 -17.18 6.85
CA SER A 156 4.76 -17.95 6.95
C SER A 156 4.71 -18.86 8.19
N GLU A 157 5.85 -19.42 8.60
CA GLU A 157 5.96 -20.26 9.80
C GLU A 157 5.88 -19.40 11.07
N ALA A 158 6.61 -18.27 11.08
CA ALA A 158 6.63 -17.31 12.18
C ALA A 158 5.27 -16.62 12.46
N LEU A 159 4.36 -16.58 11.48
CA LEU A 159 3.01 -16.01 11.65
C LEU A 159 2.11 -16.77 12.64
N HIS A 160 2.53 -17.92 13.16
CA HIS A 160 1.81 -18.66 14.20
C HIS A 160 2.35 -18.41 15.62
N ASP A 161 3.45 -17.64 15.74
CA ASP A 161 4.04 -17.32 17.03
C ASP A 161 3.52 -15.97 17.54
N ASN A 162 2.72 -15.98 18.59
CA ASN A 162 2.17 -14.77 19.19
C ASN A 162 3.26 -13.78 19.63
N ARG A 163 4.45 -14.26 19.98
CA ARG A 163 5.61 -13.42 20.31
C ARG A 163 6.09 -12.55 19.14
N ILE A 164 5.73 -12.93 17.91
CA ILE A 164 6.02 -12.20 16.68
C ILE A 164 4.78 -11.41 16.22
N THR A 165 3.58 -11.98 16.35
CA THR A 165 2.36 -11.39 15.78
C THR A 165 1.65 -10.39 16.69
N GLU A 166 1.85 -10.45 18.00
CA GLU A 166 1.26 -9.51 18.95
C GLU A 166 2.22 -8.34 19.22
N PRO A 167 1.72 -7.08 19.19
CA PRO A 167 2.54 -5.93 19.54
C PRO A 167 2.80 -5.89 21.05
N VAL A 168 3.90 -5.26 21.45
CA VAL A 168 4.21 -4.98 22.86
C VAL A 168 3.57 -3.65 23.23
N ASP A 169 2.67 -3.65 24.20
CA ASP A 169 2.06 -2.42 24.74
C ASP A 169 2.97 -1.73 25.78
N LEU A 170 2.52 -0.56 26.27
CA LEU A 170 3.27 0.22 27.25
C LEU A 170 3.47 -0.51 28.58
N GLU A 171 2.46 -1.23 29.05
CA GLU A 171 2.52 -1.86 30.38
C GLU A 171 3.44 -3.08 30.37
N ALA A 172 3.40 -3.88 29.30
CA ALA A 172 4.36 -4.96 29.07
C ALA A 172 5.79 -4.42 28.94
N ALA A 173 6.00 -3.31 28.20
CA ALA A 173 7.31 -2.68 28.09
C ALA A 173 7.85 -2.20 29.45
N ARG A 174 7.00 -1.57 30.27
CA ARG A 174 7.36 -1.11 31.63
C ARG A 174 7.66 -2.26 32.59
N ALA A 175 6.94 -3.37 32.45
CA ALA A 175 7.17 -4.58 33.26
C ALA A 175 8.41 -5.38 32.80
N GLY A 176 9.02 -5.02 31.67
CA GLY A 176 10.09 -5.79 31.04
C GLY A 176 9.61 -7.12 30.44
N GLU A 177 8.30 -7.28 30.23
CA GLU A 177 7.67 -8.46 29.65
C GLU A 177 7.76 -8.42 28.11
N VAL A 178 8.98 -8.23 27.60
CA VAL A 178 9.25 -8.18 26.16
C VAL A 178 9.60 -9.59 25.65
N PRO A 179 8.96 -10.08 24.58
CA PRO A 179 9.19 -11.42 24.08
C PRO A 179 10.66 -11.68 23.73
N ARG A 180 11.19 -12.79 24.25
CA ARG A 180 12.48 -13.35 23.85
C ARG A 180 12.30 -14.35 22.72
N LEU A 181 13.07 -14.16 21.65
CA LEU A 181 13.16 -15.03 20.49
C LEU A 181 14.64 -15.39 20.19
N GLY A 182 14.86 -16.18 19.15
CA GLY A 182 16.19 -16.69 18.81
C GLY A 182 16.61 -17.85 19.70
N ALA A 183 17.90 -17.93 20.02
CA ALA A 183 18.42 -18.98 20.89
C ALA A 183 17.90 -18.83 22.34
N PRO A 184 17.34 -19.91 22.94
CA PRO A 184 16.85 -19.88 24.31
C PRO A 184 18.00 -19.70 25.31
N ALA A 185 17.66 -19.33 26.56
CA ALA A 185 18.64 -19.33 27.64
C ALA A 185 19.30 -20.73 27.76
N PRO A 186 20.62 -20.82 28.01
CA PRO A 186 21.51 -19.78 28.52
C PRO A 186 22.26 -18.97 27.43
N ALA A 187 21.83 -19.00 26.17
CA ALA A 187 22.45 -18.20 25.12
C ALA A 187 22.46 -16.70 25.49
N PRO A 188 23.53 -15.95 25.15
CA PRO A 188 23.63 -14.53 25.48
C PRO A 188 22.52 -13.74 24.79
N LEU A 189 21.88 -12.84 25.52
CA LEU A 189 20.99 -11.84 24.94
C LEU A 189 21.84 -10.76 24.27
N ARG A 190 21.65 -10.54 22.97
CA ARG A 190 22.54 -9.66 22.19
C ARG A 190 21.84 -8.47 21.56
N LEU A 191 20.59 -8.64 21.12
CA LEU A 191 19.91 -7.69 20.26
C LEU A 191 18.50 -7.38 20.76
N LEU A 192 18.13 -6.10 20.75
CA LEU A 192 16.73 -5.66 20.74
C LEU A 192 16.34 -5.25 19.33
N VAL A 193 15.28 -5.84 18.79
CA VAL A 193 14.61 -5.33 17.58
C VAL A 193 13.46 -4.43 18.02
N TRP A 194 13.59 -3.13 17.77
CA TRP A 194 12.63 -2.11 18.19
C TRP A 194 12.05 -1.39 16.97
N GLY A 195 10.71 -1.29 16.89
CA GLY A 195 10.10 -0.56 15.80
C GLY A 195 8.59 -0.60 15.65
N ASP A 196 8.13 -0.35 14.43
CA ASP A 196 6.71 -0.36 14.09
C ASP A 196 6.27 -1.71 13.46
N SER A 197 5.12 -1.73 12.78
CA SER A 197 4.66 -2.92 12.07
C SER A 197 5.60 -3.41 10.95
N HIS A 198 6.56 -2.60 10.49
CA HIS A 198 7.62 -3.01 9.57
C HIS A 198 8.76 -3.73 10.28
N ALA A 199 9.08 -3.40 11.54
CA ALA A 199 10.00 -4.20 12.34
C ALA A 199 9.49 -5.64 12.47
N ARG A 200 8.18 -5.83 12.70
CA ARG A 200 7.56 -7.16 12.69
C ARG A 200 7.82 -7.93 11.39
N SER A 201 7.81 -7.24 10.25
CA SER A 201 7.94 -7.89 8.94
C SER A 201 9.30 -8.53 8.70
N ILE A 202 10.35 -8.05 9.37
CA ILE A 202 11.72 -8.56 9.27
C ILE A 202 12.07 -9.56 10.38
N LEU A 203 11.27 -9.64 11.46
CA LEU A 203 11.55 -10.50 12.61
C LEU A 203 11.88 -11.95 12.24
N PRO A 204 11.16 -12.63 11.32
CA PRO A 204 11.47 -14.03 10.99
C PRO A 204 12.89 -14.23 10.47
N ALA A 205 13.40 -13.27 9.70
CA ALA A 205 14.78 -13.29 9.21
C ALA A 205 15.80 -13.04 10.34
N VAL A 206 15.51 -12.09 11.22
CA VAL A 206 16.39 -11.75 12.36
C VAL A 206 16.43 -12.88 13.39
N VAL A 207 15.28 -13.50 13.68
CA VAL A 207 15.16 -14.65 14.60
C VAL A 207 16.01 -15.82 14.10
N ARG A 208 15.87 -16.18 12.83
CA ARG A 208 16.66 -17.26 12.22
C ARG A 208 18.16 -16.96 12.26
N ALA A 209 18.56 -15.73 11.93
CA ALA A 209 19.97 -15.33 12.01
C ALA A 209 20.49 -15.39 13.46
N ALA A 210 19.67 -15.05 14.45
CA ALA A 210 20.03 -15.14 15.85
C ALA A 210 20.21 -16.59 16.32
N GLU A 211 19.33 -17.51 15.89
CA GLU A 211 19.45 -18.95 16.15
C GLU A 211 20.74 -19.52 15.56
N GLU A 212 21.03 -19.20 14.29
CA GLU A 212 22.25 -19.64 13.60
C GLU A 212 23.54 -19.13 14.29
N ASN A 213 23.45 -18.02 15.03
CA ASN A 213 24.57 -17.42 15.78
C ASN A 213 24.52 -17.67 17.30
N ASN A 214 23.65 -18.57 17.78
CA ASN A 214 23.45 -18.86 19.20
C ASN A 214 23.24 -17.60 20.06
N ALA A 215 22.40 -16.68 19.58
CA ALA A 215 22.06 -15.42 20.22
C ALA A 215 20.57 -15.35 20.56
N GLY A 216 20.25 -14.87 21.76
CA GLY A 216 18.90 -14.47 22.12
C GLY A 216 18.63 -13.03 21.69
N ILE A 217 17.40 -12.74 21.28
CA ILE A 217 16.95 -11.39 20.95
C ILE A 217 15.66 -11.04 21.69
N LEU A 218 15.47 -9.77 22.00
CA LEU A 218 14.19 -9.20 22.42
C LEU A 218 13.52 -8.52 21.23
N THR A 219 12.19 -8.57 21.18
CA THR A 219 11.43 -7.93 20.11
C THR A 219 10.33 -7.04 20.67
N ALA A 220 10.44 -5.74 20.44
CA ALA A 220 9.45 -4.76 20.88
C ALA A 220 8.97 -3.97 19.66
N TRP A 221 7.77 -4.27 19.20
CA TRP A 221 7.16 -3.52 18.11
C TRP A 221 5.72 -3.14 18.42
N HIS A 222 5.28 -1.99 17.91
CA HIS A 222 3.89 -1.57 17.98
C HIS A 222 3.47 -0.87 16.68
N SER A 223 2.26 -1.14 16.18
CA SER A 223 1.79 -0.57 14.92
C SER A 223 1.91 0.95 14.91
N SER A 224 2.43 1.54 13.83
CA SER A 224 2.55 2.99 13.63
C SER A 224 3.26 3.77 14.76
N THR A 225 4.08 3.09 15.58
CA THR A 225 4.89 3.69 16.64
C THR A 225 6.36 3.59 16.25
N PRO A 226 7.01 4.69 15.83
CA PRO A 226 8.42 4.64 15.42
C PRO A 226 9.32 4.43 16.65
N PRO A 227 10.49 3.79 16.49
CA PRO A 227 11.39 3.49 17.59
C PRO A 227 12.26 4.70 17.94
N VAL A 228 11.63 5.77 18.40
CA VAL A 228 12.29 7.03 18.76
C VAL A 228 11.73 7.63 20.04
N VAL A 229 12.56 8.37 20.78
CA VAL A 229 12.19 9.08 22.00
C VAL A 229 11.48 10.40 21.72
N ASP A 230 10.69 10.86 22.69
CA ASP A 230 10.08 12.19 22.72
C ASP A 230 9.26 12.56 21.46
N TYR A 231 8.79 11.57 20.71
CA TYR A 231 7.98 11.73 19.50
C TYR A 231 6.54 11.28 19.74
N VAL A 232 5.59 12.08 19.29
CA VAL A 232 4.16 11.72 19.24
C VAL A 232 3.77 11.64 17.76
N PRO A 233 3.35 10.47 17.26
CA PRO A 233 2.99 10.32 15.86
C PRO A 233 1.82 11.23 15.44
N HIS A 234 1.86 11.68 14.19
CA HIS A 234 0.78 12.46 13.58
C HIS A 234 -0.61 11.83 13.82
N PRO A 235 -1.68 12.62 14.07
CA PRO A 235 -3.03 12.12 14.38
C PRO A 235 -3.60 11.11 13.38
N LYS A 236 -3.16 11.15 12.12
CA LYS A 236 -3.45 10.15 11.07
C LYS A 236 -3.09 8.71 11.47
N PHE A 237 -2.22 8.53 12.47
CA PHE A 237 -1.81 7.25 13.02
C PHE A 237 -2.51 6.88 14.33
N ALA A 238 -3.33 7.76 14.94
CA ALA A 238 -3.86 7.60 16.30
C ALA A 238 -4.73 6.34 16.52
N GLY A 239 -5.29 5.76 15.45
CA GLY A 239 -6.04 4.49 15.55
C GLY A 239 -5.17 3.23 15.56
N PHE A 240 -3.86 3.38 15.44
CA PHE A 240 -2.91 2.27 15.30
C PHE A 240 -1.68 2.43 16.21
N SER A 241 -1.21 3.67 16.42
CA SER A 241 -0.08 3.98 17.29
C SER A 241 -0.48 4.03 18.75
N LEU A 242 0.53 4.05 19.62
CA LEU A 242 0.38 4.36 21.04
C LEU A 242 0.07 5.85 21.30
N GLY A 243 -0.01 6.70 20.26
CA GLY A 243 -0.35 8.12 20.42
C GLY A 243 0.54 8.83 21.44
N ASP A 244 -0.09 9.44 22.44
CA ASP A 244 0.57 10.19 23.51
C ASP A 244 1.43 9.30 24.43
N ASP A 245 1.24 7.98 24.40
CA ASP A 245 2.03 7.02 25.18
C ASP A 245 3.36 6.65 24.51
N CYS A 246 3.60 7.05 23.25
CA CYS A 246 4.83 6.72 22.52
C CYS A 246 6.12 7.16 23.26
N PRO A 247 6.23 8.38 23.83
CA PRO A 247 7.42 8.77 24.59
C PRO A 247 7.65 7.93 25.84
N ALA A 248 6.57 7.54 26.54
CA ALA A 248 6.67 6.68 27.72
C ALA A 248 7.11 5.25 27.34
N TYR A 249 6.61 4.74 26.22
CA TYR A 249 7.00 3.45 25.66
C TYR A 249 8.48 3.42 25.27
N ALA A 250 8.95 4.46 24.57
CA ALA A 250 10.35 4.58 24.19
C ALA A 250 11.29 4.61 25.40
N ARG A 251 10.91 5.32 26.46
CA ARG A 251 11.69 5.35 27.72
C ARG A 251 11.76 3.97 28.38
N ALA A 252 10.62 3.27 28.48
CA ALA A 252 10.60 1.92 29.05
C ALA A 252 11.53 0.94 28.30
N LEU A 253 11.62 1.06 26.97
CA LEU A 253 12.53 0.22 26.18
C LEU A 253 14.00 0.62 26.33
N ILE A 254 14.30 1.91 26.51
CA ILE A 254 15.66 2.37 26.83
C ILE A 254 16.10 1.84 28.20
N ASP A 255 15.22 1.92 29.20
CA ASP A 255 15.49 1.40 30.54
C ASP A 255 15.73 -0.12 30.48
N LEU A 256 14.91 -0.85 29.71
CA LEU A 256 15.08 -2.28 29.47
C LEU A 256 16.45 -2.61 28.84
N VAL A 257 16.89 -1.83 27.86
CA VAL A 257 18.21 -2.01 27.20
C VAL A 257 19.34 -1.88 28.22
N ALA A 258 19.26 -0.87 29.08
CA ALA A 258 20.24 -0.65 30.15
C ALA A 258 20.21 -1.79 31.19
N ASP A 259 19.03 -2.19 31.64
CA ASP A 259 18.85 -3.20 32.69
C ASP A 259 19.27 -4.62 32.26
N GLN A 260 18.99 -4.99 31.00
CA GLN A 260 19.30 -6.31 30.46
C GLN A 260 20.70 -6.40 29.84
N GLY A 261 21.45 -5.29 29.78
CA GLY A 261 22.82 -5.25 29.23
C GLY A 261 22.88 -5.65 27.75
N ILE A 262 21.91 -5.21 26.95
CA ILE A 262 21.81 -5.54 25.52
C ILE A 262 22.88 -4.77 24.75
N GLY A 263 23.71 -5.46 23.95
CA GLY A 263 24.84 -4.85 23.24
C GLY A 263 24.49 -4.17 21.91
N ASP A 264 23.39 -4.58 21.27
CA ASP A 264 22.95 -4.08 19.97
C ASP A 264 21.45 -3.73 19.98
N VAL A 265 21.08 -2.61 19.33
CA VAL A 265 19.67 -2.23 19.10
C VAL A 265 19.44 -1.99 17.62
N LEU A 266 18.49 -2.72 17.03
CA LEU A 266 18.04 -2.53 15.65
C LEU A 266 16.74 -1.71 15.63
N LEU A 267 16.84 -0.48 15.13
CA LEU A 267 15.72 0.42 14.87
C LEU A 267 15.17 0.15 13.47
N ALA A 268 13.91 -0.27 13.38
CA ALA A 268 13.26 -0.55 12.10
C ALA A 268 11.85 0.06 12.04
N ALA A 269 11.61 0.94 11.08
CA ALA A 269 10.31 1.57 10.91
C ALA A 269 10.00 1.85 9.44
N ARG A 270 8.75 2.17 9.13
CA ARG A 270 8.38 2.79 7.85
C ARG A 270 8.73 4.28 7.83
N TRP A 271 10.03 4.59 7.80
CA TRP A 271 10.55 5.94 7.99
C TRP A 271 9.92 6.99 7.07
N SER A 272 9.72 6.64 5.79
CA SER A 272 9.11 7.53 4.78
C SER A 272 7.77 8.10 5.26
N GLY A 273 6.92 7.27 5.86
CA GLY A 273 5.60 7.66 6.33
C GLY A 273 5.62 8.69 7.45
N PHE A 274 6.62 8.63 8.34
CA PHE A 274 6.79 9.59 9.43
C PHE A 274 7.39 10.91 8.94
N PHE A 275 8.38 10.87 8.05
CA PHE A 275 8.93 12.10 7.44
C PHE A 275 7.88 12.86 6.63
N GLU A 276 7.03 12.17 5.87
CA GLU A 276 5.91 12.78 5.16
C GLU A 276 4.90 13.39 6.11
N ALA A 277 4.58 12.71 7.22
CA ALA A 277 3.65 13.19 8.23
C ALA A 277 4.12 14.48 8.90
N ASP A 278 5.40 14.55 9.27
CA ASP A 278 5.99 15.74 9.89
C ASP A 278 5.98 16.92 8.91
N ARG A 279 6.23 16.66 7.62
CA ARG A 279 6.13 17.67 6.58
C ARG A 279 4.71 18.20 6.43
N GLU A 280 3.69 17.33 6.49
CA GLU A 280 2.28 17.73 6.48
C GLU A 280 1.93 18.62 7.69
N LEU A 281 2.37 18.25 8.90
CA LEU A 281 2.17 19.05 10.14
C LEU A 281 2.82 20.42 10.06
N SER A 282 4.05 20.48 9.53
CA SER A 282 4.78 21.74 9.34
C SER A 282 4.03 22.68 8.40
N LEU A 283 3.40 22.14 7.35
CA LEU A 283 2.62 22.90 6.39
C LEU A 283 1.24 23.30 6.91
N SER A 284 0.65 22.54 7.85
CA SER A 284 -0.66 22.86 8.43
C SER A 284 -0.63 23.98 9.48
N GLY A 285 0.56 24.47 9.85
CA GLY A 285 0.71 25.49 10.89
C GLY A 285 0.41 24.96 12.30
N SER A 286 0.49 23.64 12.49
CA SER A 286 0.37 23.02 13.81
C SER A 286 1.51 23.48 14.73
N PRO A 287 1.32 23.47 16.07
CA PRO A 287 2.37 23.85 17.00
C PRO A 287 3.65 23.02 16.78
N PRO A 288 4.84 23.61 16.97
CA PRO A 288 6.09 22.90 16.77
C PRO A 288 6.18 21.71 17.70
N GLN A 289 6.31 20.52 17.10
CA GLN A 289 6.62 19.27 17.78
C GLN A 289 7.99 18.79 17.30
N ILE A 290 8.66 17.98 18.12
CA ILE A 290 9.91 17.33 17.72
C ILE A 290 9.58 16.43 16.52
N GLY A 291 10.24 16.67 15.38
CA GLY A 291 10.10 15.82 14.20
C GLY A 291 10.84 14.49 14.39
N VAL A 292 10.42 13.46 13.68
CA VAL A 292 11.01 12.11 13.68
C VAL A 292 12.51 12.14 13.37
N ALA A 293 12.98 13.10 12.56
CA ALA A 293 14.41 13.30 12.28
C ALA A 293 15.20 13.62 13.55
N GLU A 294 14.73 14.60 14.31
CA GLU A 294 15.37 15.04 15.56
C GLU A 294 15.21 13.98 16.66
N ALA A 295 14.03 13.37 16.75
CA ALA A 295 13.77 12.27 17.67
C ALA A 295 14.69 11.08 17.41
N LEU A 296 14.94 10.73 16.14
CA LEU A 296 15.85 9.64 15.77
C LEU A 296 17.29 9.94 16.20
N ILE A 297 17.78 11.16 15.96
CA ILE A 297 19.13 11.58 16.39
C ILE A 297 19.27 11.49 17.92
N ARG A 298 18.28 12.01 18.67
CA ARG A 298 18.29 11.92 20.14
C ARG A 298 18.27 10.47 20.61
N THR A 299 17.50 9.62 19.95
CA THR A 299 17.41 8.19 20.28
C THR A 299 18.75 7.51 20.10
N THR A 300 19.44 7.77 18.97
CA THR A 300 20.77 7.18 18.73
C THR A 300 21.79 7.69 19.75
N GLU A 301 21.80 8.98 20.07
CA GLU A 301 22.71 9.55 21.07
C GLU A 301 22.50 8.92 22.46
N ILE A 302 21.24 8.73 22.88
CA ILE A 302 20.92 8.09 24.17
C ILE A 302 21.40 6.64 24.19
N LEU A 303 21.08 5.85 23.16
CA LEU A 303 21.48 4.44 23.10
C LEU A 303 23.01 4.28 23.03
N GLU A 304 23.70 5.11 22.24
CA GLU A 304 25.16 5.11 22.17
C GLU A 304 25.80 5.49 23.51
N SER A 305 25.18 6.41 24.28
CA SER A 305 25.65 6.76 25.63
C SER A 305 25.58 5.61 26.63
N LEU A 306 24.74 4.60 26.37
CA LEU A 306 24.66 3.35 27.13
C LEU A 306 25.72 2.32 26.70
N GLY A 307 26.56 2.63 25.70
CA GLY A 307 27.58 1.73 25.16
C GLY A 307 27.02 0.69 24.18
N VAL A 308 25.83 0.94 23.62
CA VAL A 308 25.11 0.03 22.72
C VAL A 308 25.40 0.40 21.26
N ASN A 309 25.57 -0.59 20.39
CA ASN A 309 25.65 -0.34 18.95
C ASN A 309 24.24 -0.14 18.38
N VAL A 310 24.02 0.98 17.70
CA VAL A 310 22.73 1.30 17.09
C VAL A 310 22.75 0.98 15.59
N TRP A 311 21.81 0.15 15.16
CA TRP A 311 21.61 -0.23 13.77
C TRP A 311 20.28 0.34 13.28
N ILE A 312 20.29 1.05 12.15
CA ILE A 312 19.08 1.61 11.56
C ILE A 312 18.80 0.88 10.24
N LEU A 313 17.67 0.17 10.16
CA LEU A 313 17.24 -0.43 8.90
C LEU A 313 16.74 0.66 7.97
N ARG A 314 17.41 0.83 6.82
CA ARG A 314 16.93 1.72 5.76
C ARG A 314 15.76 1.07 5.02
N GLU A 315 14.74 1.88 4.74
CA GLU A 315 13.59 1.50 3.90
C GLU A 315 13.98 1.44 2.42
#